data_AF-A0A5J4R0N5-F1
#
_entry.id   AF-A0A5J4R0N5-F1
#
_cell.length_a   1.000
_cell.length_b   1.000
_cell.length_c   1.000
_cell.angle_alpha   90.00
_cell.angle_beta   90.00
_cell.angle_gamma   90.00
#
_symmetry.space_group_name_H-M   'P 1'
#
loop_
_entity.id
_entity.type
_entity.pdbx_description
1 polymer ?
#
loop_
_entity_poly.entity_id
_entity_poly.type
_entity_poly.pdbx_seq_one_letter_code
_entity_poly.pdbx_strand_id
1 'polypeptide(L)'
;MEKKNNIQAKRRSTYSVMFYINKTKIKKNGMCQVLGRISVDSNTAQIGAKVEISPDLWDAKAGHAIGKSKQSSLVNRTIERLAEKINGYYEELIDKQAFVNAEMIKNALKGIGRKPETLLKLFEEHNEEFAKRIGINRVKESLLGYERTHALLKIFLKEKQDVEDVTLRSLTITFIDAFDLYLRVDRLYSQNTIAGHLINLKKVARRAVSQGTIKRDPFVTFNPEQPAKKCRHLKAEEIDKLMKVHIDDKRIRYTRDMFVFSCFTGLVHVDLKNLKEENLITAEDGSLWIKINRHKTGTESNIRLLDIPRQIIEKYKHERKNDKVFNVCTMSNIGNHFRKLEKMCGIEHITFHMARHNFGTHITLSQGVPIETVSRMMGHSSITTTQLYAQITSKKVDEDMKCLSDRITGKYSMFEDELMPVGISLNQNFKLNDNTVNPYKKEDHGKRKNSNRK
;
A
#
# COMPACT_ATOMS: atom_id res chain seq x y z
N MET A 1 -18.16 14.88 -65.34
CA MET A 1 -19.49 14.44 -64.86
C MET A 1 -19.56 12.94 -65.02
N GLU A 2 -19.39 12.18 -63.94
CA GLU A 2 -20.02 10.85 -63.80
C GLU A 2 -19.91 10.40 -62.34
N LYS A 3 -21.06 10.01 -61.80
CA LYS A 3 -21.35 9.85 -60.38
C LYS A 3 -20.71 8.56 -59.84
N LYS A 4 -19.80 8.67 -58.86
CA LYS A 4 -19.51 7.58 -57.91
C LYS A 4 -20.51 7.68 -56.75
N ASN A 5 -21.62 6.96 -56.84
CA ASN A 5 -22.57 6.75 -55.75
C ASN A 5 -22.63 5.27 -55.38
N ASN A 6 -22.62 5.00 -54.07
CA ASN A 6 -22.91 3.74 -53.36
C ASN A 6 -21.88 2.60 -53.56
N ILE A 7 -21.45 1.87 -52.53
CA ILE A 7 -22.25 1.29 -51.43
C ILE A 7 -21.40 1.27 -50.15
N GLN A 8 -21.74 2.10 -49.16
CA GLN A 8 -21.35 1.85 -47.78
C GLN A 8 -22.40 0.88 -47.19
N ALA A 9 -22.16 -0.42 -47.35
CA ALA A 9 -23.04 -1.45 -46.82
C ALA A 9 -23.01 -1.37 -45.29
N LYS A 10 -24.03 -0.73 -44.72
CA LYS A 10 -24.36 -0.76 -43.30
C LYS A 10 -24.59 -2.23 -42.93
N ARG A 11 -23.55 -2.93 -42.41
CA ARG A 11 -23.68 -4.28 -41.86
C ARG A 11 -24.71 -4.19 -40.73
N ARG A 12 -25.97 -4.51 -41.00
CA ARG A 12 -26.97 -4.75 -39.96
C ARG A 12 -26.54 -6.04 -39.26
N SER A 13 -26.14 -5.94 -38.00
CA SER A 13 -25.95 -7.13 -37.20
C SER A 13 -27.22 -7.97 -37.23
N THR A 14 -27.07 -9.24 -37.60
CA THR A 14 -28.18 -10.19 -37.73
C THR A 14 -28.46 -10.80 -36.38
N TYR A 15 -29.57 -10.41 -35.76
CA TYR A 15 -30.05 -10.95 -34.48
C TYR A 15 -31.34 -11.73 -34.67
N SER A 16 -31.40 -12.95 -34.13
CA SER A 16 -32.62 -13.76 -34.12
C SER A 16 -32.70 -14.64 -32.88
N VAL A 17 -33.90 -14.78 -32.32
CA VAL A 17 -34.21 -15.73 -31.26
C VAL A 17 -35.24 -16.73 -31.77
N MET A 18 -34.93 -18.02 -31.68
CA MET A 18 -35.83 -19.09 -32.11
C MET A 18 -36.00 -20.13 -31.01
N PHE A 19 -37.22 -20.59 -30.78
CA PHE A 19 -37.50 -21.70 -29.88
C PHE A 19 -37.79 -22.97 -30.68
N TYR A 20 -37.32 -24.12 -30.19
CA TYR A 20 -37.51 -25.41 -30.83
C TYR A 20 -37.50 -26.55 -29.81
N ILE A 21 -38.05 -27.68 -30.18
CA ILE A 21 -37.96 -28.94 -29.43
C ILE A 21 -37.04 -29.90 -30.14
N ASN A 22 -36.32 -30.74 -29.39
CA ASN A 22 -35.53 -31.81 -29.97
C ASN A 22 -36.33 -33.13 -29.98
N LYS A 23 -36.90 -33.46 -31.14
CA LYS A 23 -37.73 -34.68 -31.32
C LYS A 23 -36.95 -35.99 -31.17
N THR A 24 -35.61 -35.97 -31.19
CA THR A 24 -34.77 -37.16 -30.94
C THR A 24 -34.46 -37.41 -29.47
N LYS A 25 -34.79 -36.46 -28.58
CA LYS A 25 -34.58 -36.57 -27.12
C LYS A 25 -35.92 -36.46 -26.38
N ILE A 26 -36.76 -37.49 -26.54
CA ILE A 26 -38.03 -37.63 -25.82
C ILE A 26 -37.73 -38.21 -24.43
N LYS A 27 -38.27 -37.59 -23.37
CA LYS A 27 -38.12 -38.09 -22.00
C LYS A 27 -39.03 -39.31 -21.77
N LYS A 28 -38.78 -40.08 -20.70
CA LYS A 28 -39.59 -41.26 -20.31
C LYS A 28 -41.10 -40.97 -20.16
N ASN A 29 -41.47 -39.69 -19.97
CA ASN A 29 -42.85 -39.20 -19.86
C ASN A 29 -43.49 -38.81 -21.21
N GLY A 30 -42.82 -39.06 -22.35
CA GLY A 30 -43.33 -38.72 -23.69
C GLY A 30 -43.20 -37.24 -24.09
N MET A 31 -42.61 -36.39 -23.23
CA MET A 31 -42.49 -34.96 -23.46
C MET A 31 -41.10 -34.56 -23.97
N CYS A 32 -41.04 -33.47 -24.74
CA CYS A 32 -39.80 -32.84 -25.17
C CYS A 32 -39.56 -31.52 -24.44
N GLN A 33 -38.31 -31.26 -24.07
CA GLN A 33 -37.93 -29.97 -23.50
C GLN A 33 -37.85 -28.89 -24.59
N VAL A 34 -38.40 -27.71 -24.31
CA VAL A 34 -38.28 -26.54 -25.17
C VAL A 34 -36.90 -25.89 -24.96
N LEU A 35 -36.19 -25.68 -26.07
CA LEU A 35 -34.88 -25.03 -26.15
C LEU A 35 -35.00 -23.71 -26.93
N GLY A 36 -34.25 -22.70 -26.53
CA GLY A 36 -34.08 -21.45 -27.28
C GLY A 36 -32.69 -21.40 -27.93
N ARG A 37 -32.61 -20.92 -29.16
CA ARG A 37 -31.38 -20.58 -29.89
C ARG A 37 -31.33 -19.09 -30.10
N ILE A 38 -30.25 -18.48 -29.66
CA ILE A 38 -29.91 -17.07 -29.89
C ILE A 38 -28.85 -17.05 -30.99
N SER A 39 -29.04 -16.26 -32.03
CA SER A 39 -28.07 -16.10 -33.12
C SER A 39 -27.68 -14.63 -33.26
N VAL A 40 -26.38 -14.34 -33.31
CA VAL A 40 -25.80 -13.01 -33.55
C VAL A 40 -24.62 -13.14 -34.50
N ASP A 41 -24.70 -12.53 -35.69
CA ASP A 41 -23.59 -12.44 -36.67
C ASP A 41 -22.85 -13.77 -36.87
N SER A 42 -23.63 -14.81 -37.17
CA SER A 42 -23.21 -16.21 -37.41
C SER A 42 -22.82 -17.04 -36.18
N ASN A 43 -22.75 -16.44 -34.98
CA ASN A 43 -22.53 -17.18 -33.73
C ASN A 43 -23.85 -17.55 -33.07
N THR A 44 -23.97 -18.78 -32.56
CA THR A 44 -25.21 -19.26 -31.92
C THR A 44 -24.97 -19.75 -30.49
N ALA A 45 -25.95 -19.52 -29.62
CA ALA A 45 -25.95 -19.97 -28.23
C ALA A 45 -27.28 -20.61 -27.86
N GLN A 46 -27.25 -21.71 -27.12
CA GLN A 46 -28.46 -22.45 -26.71
C GLN A 46 -28.82 -22.19 -25.24
N ILE A 47 -30.12 -22.01 -24.98
CA ILE A 47 -30.71 -21.84 -23.66
C ILE A 47 -31.84 -22.88 -23.45
N GLY A 48 -32.00 -23.38 -22.23
CA GLY A 48 -33.12 -24.24 -21.88
C GLY A 48 -34.28 -23.42 -21.33
N ALA A 49 -35.49 -23.55 -21.90
CA ALA A 49 -36.66 -22.80 -21.44
C ALA A 49 -37.30 -23.38 -20.15
N LYS A 50 -36.78 -24.51 -19.66
CA LYS A 50 -37.25 -25.24 -18.45
C LYS A 50 -38.73 -25.63 -18.49
N VAL A 51 -39.34 -25.69 -19.67
CA VAL A 51 -40.70 -26.15 -19.91
C VAL A 51 -40.69 -27.31 -20.91
N GLU A 52 -41.72 -28.15 -20.82
CA GLU A 52 -41.87 -29.37 -21.61
C GLU A 52 -43.20 -29.40 -22.34
N ILE A 53 -43.20 -29.96 -23.55
CA ILE A 53 -44.40 -30.09 -24.37
C ILE A 53 -44.35 -31.36 -25.22
N SER A 54 -45.54 -31.90 -25.53
CA SER A 54 -45.68 -33.00 -26.47
C SER A 54 -45.23 -32.56 -27.88
N PRO A 55 -44.47 -33.39 -28.62
CA PRO A 55 -44.09 -33.10 -30.01
C PRO A 55 -45.25 -32.81 -30.95
N ASP A 56 -46.43 -33.35 -30.67
CA ASP A 56 -47.64 -33.19 -31.50
C ASP A 56 -48.31 -31.83 -31.29
N LEU A 57 -48.06 -31.20 -30.14
CA LEU A 57 -48.59 -29.90 -29.76
C LEU A 57 -47.59 -28.77 -30.02
N TRP A 58 -46.59 -28.98 -30.87
CA TRP A 58 -45.55 -27.98 -31.17
C TRP A 58 -45.57 -27.55 -32.64
N ASP A 59 -45.69 -26.25 -32.88
CA ASP A 59 -45.51 -25.65 -34.20
C ASP A 59 -44.03 -25.34 -34.44
N ALA A 60 -43.40 -26.11 -35.33
CA ALA A 60 -41.99 -25.92 -35.68
C ALA A 60 -41.73 -24.65 -36.50
N LYS A 61 -42.72 -24.13 -37.25
CA LYS A 61 -42.59 -22.90 -38.03
C LYS A 61 -42.81 -21.67 -37.16
N ALA A 62 -43.82 -21.70 -36.30
CA ALA A 62 -44.13 -20.59 -35.41
C ALA A 62 -43.25 -20.55 -34.14
N GLY A 63 -42.64 -21.67 -33.75
CA GLY A 63 -41.83 -21.76 -32.53
C GLY A 63 -42.66 -21.69 -31.24
N HIS A 64 -43.92 -22.10 -31.31
CA HIS A 64 -44.90 -22.00 -30.21
C HIS A 64 -45.69 -23.31 -30.04
N ALA A 65 -46.32 -23.45 -28.88
CA ALA A 65 -47.27 -24.52 -28.60
C ALA A 65 -48.61 -24.32 -29.32
N ILE A 66 -49.16 -25.38 -29.91
CA ILE A 66 -50.48 -25.44 -30.53
C ILE A 66 -51.52 -25.85 -29.47
N GLY A 67 -52.70 -25.26 -29.56
CA GLY A 67 -53.87 -25.61 -28.73
C GLY A 67 -54.07 -24.72 -27.50
N LYS A 68 -55.30 -24.77 -26.94
CA LYS A 68 -55.75 -23.96 -25.79
C LYS A 68 -55.56 -24.64 -24.43
N SER A 69 -54.74 -25.68 -24.36
CA SER A 69 -54.51 -26.40 -23.11
C SER A 69 -53.80 -25.50 -22.08
N LYS A 70 -53.99 -25.78 -20.79
CA LYS A 70 -53.28 -25.07 -19.70
C LYS A 70 -51.76 -25.18 -19.85
N GLN A 71 -51.27 -26.30 -20.38
CA GLN A 71 -49.86 -26.54 -20.66
C GLN A 71 -49.35 -25.73 -21.85
N SER A 72 -50.07 -25.73 -22.99
CA SER A 72 -49.72 -24.93 -24.18
C SER A 72 -49.66 -23.43 -23.86
N SER A 73 -50.62 -22.94 -23.06
CA SER A 73 -50.67 -21.53 -22.62
C SER A 73 -49.49 -21.18 -21.70
N LEU A 74 -49.11 -22.08 -20.79
CA LEU A 74 -47.95 -21.88 -19.90
C LEU A 74 -46.63 -21.86 -20.67
N VAL A 75 -46.48 -22.74 -21.66
CA VAL A 75 -45.30 -22.82 -22.53
C VAL A 75 -45.15 -21.52 -23.33
N ASN A 76 -46.21 -21.07 -24.00
CA ASN A 76 -46.18 -19.83 -24.79
C ASN A 76 -45.85 -18.60 -23.94
N ARG A 77 -46.51 -18.44 -22.78
CA ARG A 77 -46.19 -17.34 -21.85
C ARG A 77 -44.73 -17.38 -21.36
N THR A 78 -44.16 -18.57 -21.17
CA THR A 78 -42.77 -18.72 -20.76
C THR A 78 -41.81 -18.38 -21.89
N ILE A 79 -42.14 -18.76 -23.12
CA ILE A 79 -41.41 -18.40 -24.34
C ILE A 79 -41.41 -16.88 -24.53
N GLU A 80 -42.57 -16.24 -24.47
CA GLU A 80 -42.72 -14.77 -24.59
C GLU A 80 -41.88 -14.04 -23.54
N ARG A 81 -41.99 -14.43 -22.27
CA ARG A 81 -41.21 -13.83 -21.18
C ARG A 81 -39.71 -14.03 -21.34
N LEU A 82 -39.28 -15.16 -21.88
CA LEU A 82 -37.87 -15.41 -22.17
C LEU A 82 -37.41 -14.58 -23.36
N ALA A 83 -38.19 -14.50 -24.44
CA ALA A 83 -37.91 -13.68 -25.62
C ALA A 83 -37.75 -12.21 -25.23
N GLU A 84 -38.68 -11.66 -24.45
CA GLU A 84 -38.63 -10.28 -23.95
C GLU A 84 -37.35 -10.02 -23.13
N LYS A 85 -36.97 -10.94 -22.24
CA LYS A 85 -35.72 -10.83 -21.48
C LYS A 85 -34.48 -10.89 -22.38
N ILE A 86 -34.43 -11.79 -23.37
CA ILE A 86 -33.30 -11.92 -24.29
C ILE A 86 -33.15 -10.63 -25.12
N ASN A 87 -34.27 -10.07 -25.59
CA ASN A 87 -34.30 -8.81 -26.33
C ASN A 87 -33.80 -7.65 -25.47
N GLY A 88 -34.28 -7.53 -24.23
CA GLY A 88 -33.82 -6.47 -23.31
C GLY A 88 -32.31 -6.53 -23.04
N TYR A 89 -31.74 -7.73 -22.86
CA TYR A 89 -30.28 -7.87 -22.71
C TYR A 89 -29.50 -7.56 -23.99
N TYR A 90 -30.07 -7.84 -25.17
CA TYR A 90 -29.44 -7.50 -26.43
C TYR A 90 -29.33 -5.98 -26.61
N GLU A 91 -30.41 -5.24 -26.36
CA GLU A 91 -30.42 -3.77 -26.40
C GLU A 91 -29.45 -3.17 -25.38
N GLU A 92 -29.48 -3.66 -24.13
CA GLU A 92 -28.57 -3.20 -23.08
C GLU A 92 -27.09 -3.42 -23.43
N LEU A 93 -26.76 -4.56 -24.05
CA LEU A 93 -25.39 -4.88 -24.47
C LEU A 93 -24.94 -4.03 -25.66
N ILE A 94 -25.82 -3.72 -26.60
CA ILE A 94 -25.52 -2.79 -27.70
C ILE A 94 -25.24 -1.39 -27.14
N ASP A 95 -26.05 -0.90 -26.21
CA ASP A 95 -25.89 0.43 -25.62
C ASP A 95 -24.60 0.55 -24.80
N LYS A 96 -24.19 -0.53 -24.12
CA LYS A 96 -23.00 -0.54 -23.26
C LYS A 96 -21.72 -0.93 -23.99
N GLN A 97 -21.78 -1.68 -25.09
CA GLN A 97 -20.62 -2.28 -25.76
C GLN A 97 -20.76 -2.23 -27.28
N ALA A 98 -19.68 -1.84 -27.97
CA ALA A 98 -19.68 -1.71 -29.44
C ALA A 98 -19.81 -3.04 -30.21
N PHE A 99 -19.79 -4.19 -29.52
CA PHE A 99 -19.87 -5.53 -30.10
C PHE A 99 -20.65 -6.45 -29.16
N VAL A 100 -21.53 -7.28 -29.74
CA VAL A 100 -22.35 -8.27 -29.01
C VAL A 100 -22.25 -9.62 -29.72
N ASN A 101 -22.16 -10.72 -28.97
CA ASN A 101 -22.28 -12.07 -29.51
C ASN A 101 -23.33 -12.91 -28.74
N ALA A 102 -23.76 -14.04 -29.31
CA ALA A 102 -24.81 -14.87 -28.73
C ALA A 102 -24.46 -15.46 -27.34
N GLU A 103 -23.18 -15.74 -27.08
CA GLU A 103 -22.73 -16.27 -25.78
C GLU A 103 -22.74 -15.20 -24.70
N MET A 104 -22.48 -13.92 -25.04
CA MET A 104 -22.61 -12.78 -24.12
C MET A 104 -24.05 -12.59 -23.65
N ILE A 105 -25.02 -12.71 -24.55
CA ILE A 105 -26.45 -12.63 -24.21
C ILE A 105 -26.85 -13.80 -23.30
N LYS A 106 -26.39 -15.02 -23.62
CA LYS A 106 -26.61 -16.22 -22.77
C LYS A 106 -25.96 -16.09 -21.40
N ASN A 107 -24.75 -15.55 -21.32
CA ASN A 107 -24.05 -15.28 -20.07
C ASN A 107 -24.79 -14.21 -19.24
N ALA A 108 -25.26 -13.14 -19.89
CA ALA A 108 -26.11 -12.13 -19.26
C ALA A 108 -27.40 -12.74 -18.68
N LEU A 109 -28.05 -13.66 -19.40
CA LEU A 109 -29.22 -14.42 -18.94
C LEU A 109 -28.92 -15.35 -17.75
N LYS A 110 -27.74 -15.97 -17.74
CA LYS A 110 -27.28 -16.84 -16.63
C LYS A 110 -26.70 -16.06 -15.45
N GLY A 111 -26.56 -14.75 -15.56
CA GLY A 111 -25.89 -13.90 -14.56
C GLY A 111 -24.36 -14.08 -14.53
N ILE A 112 -23.78 -14.82 -15.49
CA ILE A 112 -22.35 -15.08 -15.60
C ILE A 112 -21.69 -13.85 -16.22
N GLY A 113 -20.67 -13.29 -15.56
CA GLY A 113 -19.94 -12.12 -16.04
C GLY A 113 -20.64 -10.77 -15.80
N ARG A 114 -21.70 -10.73 -14.99
CA ARG A 114 -22.25 -9.43 -14.54
C ARG A 114 -21.33 -8.82 -13.51
N LYS A 115 -20.94 -7.56 -13.75
CA LYS A 115 -20.25 -6.75 -12.75
C LYS A 115 -21.20 -6.54 -11.57
N PRO A 116 -20.72 -6.63 -10.32
CA PRO A 116 -21.54 -6.28 -9.17
C PRO A 116 -22.01 -4.83 -9.33
N GLU A 117 -23.31 -4.62 -9.12
CA GLU A 117 -23.92 -3.29 -9.24
C GLU A 117 -24.00 -2.57 -7.89
N THR A 118 -23.70 -3.29 -6.80
CA THR A 118 -23.80 -2.81 -5.43
C THR A 118 -22.45 -2.80 -4.71
N LEU A 119 -22.33 -1.96 -3.70
CA LEU A 119 -21.08 -1.71 -2.98
C LEU A 119 -20.63 -2.94 -2.19
N LEU A 120 -21.49 -3.50 -1.32
CA LEU A 120 -21.07 -4.58 -0.44
C LEU A 120 -20.70 -5.83 -1.23
N LYS A 121 -21.42 -6.12 -2.32
CA LYS A 121 -21.10 -7.24 -3.21
C LYS A 121 -19.75 -7.05 -3.93
N LEU A 122 -19.48 -5.84 -4.44
CA LEU A 122 -18.17 -5.55 -5.05
C LEU A 122 -17.03 -5.68 -4.03
N PHE A 123 -17.27 -5.28 -2.80
CA PHE A 123 -16.31 -5.40 -1.72
C PHE A 123 -16.05 -6.88 -1.35
N GLU A 124 -17.09 -7.71 -1.31
CA GLU A 124 -17.00 -9.14 -1.07
C GLU A 124 -16.18 -9.84 -2.17
N GLU A 125 -16.51 -9.60 -3.44
CA GLU A 125 -15.71 -10.11 -4.58
C GLU A 125 -14.24 -9.67 -4.49
N HIS A 126 -13.99 -8.42 -4.07
CA HIS A 126 -12.64 -7.94 -3.82
C HIS A 126 -11.93 -8.74 -2.72
N ASN A 127 -12.61 -9.01 -1.61
CA ASN A 127 -12.05 -9.76 -0.48
C ASN A 127 -11.75 -11.21 -0.86
N GLU A 128 -12.64 -11.88 -1.59
CA GLU A 128 -12.43 -13.26 -2.07
C GLU A 128 -11.20 -13.37 -2.98
N GLU A 129 -11.05 -12.45 -3.94
CA GLU A 129 -9.86 -12.40 -4.80
C GLU A 129 -8.59 -12.00 -4.04
N PHE A 130 -8.71 -11.18 -2.99
CA PHE A 130 -7.60 -10.84 -2.13
C PHE A 130 -7.15 -12.06 -1.31
N ALA A 131 -8.11 -12.84 -0.78
CA ALA A 131 -7.84 -14.05 -0.02
C ALA A 131 -7.07 -15.10 -0.85
N LYS A 132 -7.44 -15.29 -2.13
CA LYS A 132 -6.73 -16.18 -3.06
C LYS A 132 -5.27 -15.82 -3.29
N ARG A 133 -4.85 -14.58 -2.97
CA ARG A 133 -3.49 -14.07 -3.16
C ARG A 133 -2.65 -14.06 -1.87
N ILE A 134 -3.23 -14.47 -0.75
CA ILE A 134 -2.51 -14.58 0.52
C ILE A 134 -1.40 -15.63 0.41
N GLY A 135 -0.21 -15.29 0.88
CA GLY A 135 0.98 -16.15 0.77
C GLY A 135 1.69 -16.09 -0.59
N ILE A 136 1.08 -15.48 -1.61
CA ILE A 136 1.73 -15.22 -2.90
C ILE A 136 2.30 -13.80 -2.92
N ASN A 137 1.43 -12.79 -2.89
CA ASN A 137 1.83 -11.38 -2.89
C ASN A 137 1.01 -10.51 -1.93
N ARG A 138 0.16 -11.13 -1.11
CA ARG A 138 -0.63 -10.47 -0.07
C ARG A 138 -0.43 -11.14 1.29
N VAL A 139 -0.66 -10.36 2.34
CA VAL A 139 -0.59 -10.79 3.74
C VAL A 139 -1.99 -10.80 4.36
N LYS A 140 -2.23 -11.72 5.29
CA LYS A 140 -3.54 -11.95 5.91
C LYS A 140 -4.05 -10.73 6.67
N GLU A 141 -3.16 -9.99 7.32
CA GLU A 141 -3.47 -8.79 8.10
C GLU A 141 -4.11 -7.69 7.25
N SER A 142 -3.74 -7.61 5.97
CA SER A 142 -4.36 -6.67 5.03
C SER A 142 -5.81 -7.04 4.75
N LEU A 143 -6.09 -8.34 4.53
CA LEU A 143 -7.46 -8.84 4.30
C LEU A 143 -8.35 -8.54 5.50
N LEU A 144 -7.86 -8.80 6.73
CA LEU A 144 -8.60 -8.48 7.96
C LEU A 144 -8.99 -7.00 8.04
N GLY A 145 -8.19 -6.10 7.46
CA GLY A 145 -8.53 -4.67 7.36
C GLY A 145 -9.70 -4.39 6.42
N TYR A 146 -9.73 -5.08 5.27
CA TYR A 146 -10.81 -4.99 4.31
C TYR A 146 -12.11 -5.61 4.85
N GLU A 147 -12.06 -6.79 5.47
CA GLU A 147 -13.20 -7.45 6.10
C GLU A 147 -13.83 -6.59 7.19
N ARG A 148 -13.00 -5.98 8.06
CA ARG A 148 -13.48 -5.01 9.06
C ARG A 148 -14.17 -3.81 8.43
N THR A 149 -13.65 -3.30 7.32
CA THR A 149 -14.26 -2.17 6.60
C THR A 149 -15.59 -2.57 5.97
N HIS A 150 -15.67 -3.76 5.38
CA HIS A 150 -16.90 -4.31 4.80
C HIS A 150 -17.99 -4.52 5.84
N ALA A 151 -17.65 -5.15 6.98
CA ALA A 151 -18.58 -5.34 8.10
C ALA A 151 -19.09 -3.98 8.63
N LEU A 152 -18.20 -3.00 8.74
CA LEU A 152 -18.56 -1.66 9.22
C LEU A 152 -19.45 -0.91 8.25
N LEU A 153 -19.22 -1.03 6.94
CA LEU A 153 -20.10 -0.49 5.91
C LEU A 153 -21.48 -1.12 5.98
N LYS A 154 -21.57 -2.45 6.15
CA LYS A 154 -22.85 -3.14 6.32
C LYS A 154 -23.64 -2.60 7.51
N ILE A 155 -22.98 -2.37 8.63
CA ILE A 155 -23.64 -1.81 9.82
C ILE A 155 -24.06 -0.35 9.59
N PHE A 156 -23.20 0.47 8.97
CA PHE A 156 -23.52 1.86 8.61
C PHE A 156 -24.77 1.96 7.73
N LEU A 157 -24.85 1.13 6.68
CA LEU A 157 -25.99 1.13 5.75
C LEU A 157 -27.30 0.78 6.47
N LYS A 158 -27.25 -0.20 7.38
CA LYS A 158 -28.40 -0.59 8.18
C LYS A 158 -28.82 0.48 9.18
N GLU A 159 -27.87 1.08 9.92
CA GLU A 159 -28.19 2.05 10.98
C GLU A 159 -28.56 3.44 10.46
N LYS A 160 -27.98 3.89 9.35
CA LYS A 160 -28.14 5.28 8.86
C LYS A 160 -29.01 5.43 7.62
N GLN A 161 -29.16 4.36 6.84
CA GLN A 161 -29.91 4.41 5.58
C GLN A 161 -31.04 3.38 5.52
N ASP A 162 -31.16 2.49 6.51
CA ASP A 162 -32.14 1.39 6.58
C ASP A 162 -32.17 0.55 5.29
N VAL A 163 -30.99 0.32 4.70
CA VAL A 163 -30.81 -0.51 3.50
C VAL A 163 -29.76 -1.58 3.73
N GLU A 164 -29.94 -2.73 3.08
CA GLU A 164 -28.99 -3.85 3.15
C GLU A 164 -27.76 -3.64 2.26
N ASP A 165 -27.89 -2.90 1.15
CA ASP A 165 -26.78 -2.55 0.25
C ASP A 165 -27.13 -1.29 -0.55
N VAL A 166 -26.13 -0.67 -1.16
CA VAL A 166 -26.27 0.54 -2.00
C VAL A 166 -25.72 0.30 -3.38
N THR A 167 -26.35 0.90 -4.39
CA THR A 167 -25.85 0.81 -5.76
C THR A 167 -24.54 1.58 -5.88
N LEU A 168 -23.61 1.08 -6.70
CA LEU A 168 -22.33 1.74 -6.96
C LEU A 168 -22.53 3.13 -7.57
N ARG A 169 -23.64 3.38 -8.27
CA ARG A 169 -23.97 4.71 -8.81
C ARG A 169 -24.33 5.73 -7.74
N SER A 170 -24.80 5.29 -6.58
CA SER A 170 -25.13 6.15 -5.44
C SER A 170 -23.91 6.55 -4.60
N LEU A 171 -22.74 5.94 -4.87
CA LEU A 171 -21.47 6.34 -4.26
C LEU A 171 -21.08 7.73 -4.75
N THR A 172 -21.36 8.70 -3.89
CA THR A 172 -21.13 10.14 -4.09
C THR A 172 -20.21 10.65 -2.98
N ILE A 173 -19.72 11.89 -3.11
CA ILE A 173 -18.94 12.50 -2.02
C ILE A 173 -19.77 12.63 -0.73
N THR A 174 -21.06 12.93 -0.85
CA THR A 174 -21.99 12.99 0.28
C THR A 174 -22.13 11.65 1.01
N PHE A 175 -22.06 10.52 0.28
CA PHE A 175 -22.01 9.20 0.91
C PHE A 175 -20.72 9.01 1.72
N ILE A 176 -19.58 9.44 1.15
CA ILE A 176 -18.26 9.31 1.78
C ILE A 176 -18.19 10.17 3.05
N ASP A 177 -18.70 11.41 2.99
CA ASP A 177 -18.73 12.34 4.12
C ASP A 177 -19.68 11.84 5.22
N ALA A 178 -20.85 11.29 4.86
CA ALA A 178 -21.75 10.66 5.82
C ALA A 178 -21.09 9.45 6.51
N PHE A 179 -20.31 8.66 5.77
CA PHE A 179 -19.56 7.56 6.35
C PHE A 179 -18.41 8.04 7.24
N ASP A 180 -17.62 9.05 6.84
CA ASP A 180 -16.59 9.66 7.69
C ASP A 180 -17.18 10.20 9.00
N LEU A 181 -18.28 10.95 8.91
CA LEU A 181 -19.00 11.49 10.06
C LEU A 181 -19.47 10.38 11.00
N TYR A 182 -20.03 9.31 10.46
CA TYR A 182 -20.44 8.14 11.24
C TYR A 182 -19.27 7.50 11.98
N LEU A 183 -18.12 7.36 11.32
CA LEU A 183 -16.92 6.80 11.96
C LEU A 183 -16.39 7.71 13.09
N ARG A 184 -16.55 9.03 12.95
CA ARG A 184 -16.14 10.01 13.97
C ARG A 184 -17.11 10.09 15.15
N VAL A 185 -18.40 10.23 14.88
CA VAL A 185 -19.40 10.60 15.90
C VAL A 185 -20.02 9.35 16.53
N ASP A 186 -20.46 8.39 15.72
CA ASP A 186 -21.15 7.20 16.23
C ASP A 186 -20.17 6.12 16.69
N ARG A 187 -19.03 5.97 16.00
CA ARG A 187 -18.02 4.95 16.31
C ARG A 187 -16.85 5.47 17.15
N LEU A 188 -16.70 6.79 17.28
CA LEU A 188 -15.65 7.45 18.08
C LEU A 188 -14.24 6.95 17.71
N TYR A 189 -14.00 6.68 16.42
CA TYR A 189 -12.72 6.17 15.95
C TYR A 189 -11.67 7.26 15.86
N SER A 190 -10.41 6.87 16.08
CA SER A 190 -9.27 7.77 15.86
C SER A 190 -9.13 8.12 14.37
N GLN A 191 -8.61 9.32 14.07
CA GLN A 191 -8.40 9.78 12.69
C GLN A 191 -7.61 8.78 11.82
N ASN A 192 -6.60 8.11 12.38
CA ASN A 192 -5.83 7.08 11.67
C ASN A 192 -6.68 5.86 11.30
N THR A 193 -7.57 5.44 12.20
CA THR A 193 -8.48 4.31 11.97
C THR A 193 -9.48 4.67 10.88
N ILE A 194 -10.05 5.88 10.95
CA ILE A 194 -10.98 6.43 9.95
C ILE A 194 -10.33 6.47 8.57
N ALA A 195 -9.14 7.08 8.46
CA ALA A 195 -8.38 7.14 7.22
C ALA A 195 -8.12 5.74 6.64
N GLY A 196 -7.81 4.75 7.49
CA GLY A 196 -7.64 3.36 7.06
C GLY A 196 -8.89 2.77 6.40
N HIS A 197 -10.07 2.96 7.00
CA HIS A 197 -11.34 2.51 6.42
C HIS A 197 -11.67 3.24 5.12
N LEU A 198 -11.46 4.55 5.07
CA LEU A 198 -11.72 5.36 3.86
C LEU A 198 -10.76 5.03 2.71
N ILE A 199 -9.50 4.70 3.00
CA ILE A 199 -8.54 4.21 1.99
C ILE A 199 -9.00 2.86 1.41
N ASN A 200 -9.48 1.95 2.26
CA ASN A 200 -10.00 0.66 1.80
C ASN A 200 -11.25 0.84 0.92
N LEU A 201 -12.20 1.68 1.35
CA LEU A 201 -13.38 2.02 0.55
C LEU A 201 -12.99 2.69 -0.78
N LYS A 202 -12.04 3.64 -0.76
CA LYS A 202 -11.49 4.27 -1.96
C LYS A 202 -10.88 3.26 -2.93
N LYS A 203 -10.23 2.21 -2.43
CA LYS A 203 -9.67 1.14 -3.27
C LYS A 203 -10.78 0.35 -3.98
N VAL A 204 -11.88 0.06 -3.31
CA VAL A 204 -13.04 -0.63 -3.88
C VAL A 204 -13.81 0.27 -4.86
N ALA A 205 -14.00 1.55 -4.53
CA ALA A 205 -14.61 2.52 -5.45
C ALA A 205 -13.77 2.69 -6.74
N ARG A 206 -12.44 2.80 -6.62
CA ARG A 206 -11.53 2.83 -7.79
C ARG A 206 -11.59 1.55 -8.62
N ARG A 207 -11.81 0.40 -7.99
CA ARG A 207 -12.06 -0.87 -8.73
C ARG A 207 -13.34 -0.73 -9.58
N ALA A 208 -14.43 -0.20 -9.03
CA ALA A 208 -15.68 0.03 -9.77
C ALA A 208 -15.47 0.97 -10.98
N VAL A 209 -14.65 2.00 -10.82
CA VAL A 209 -14.27 2.92 -11.91
C VAL A 209 -13.43 2.20 -12.97
N SER A 210 -12.41 1.43 -12.57
CA SER A 210 -11.57 0.68 -13.51
C SER A 210 -12.34 -0.40 -14.27
N GLN A 211 -13.39 -0.95 -13.66
CA GLN A 211 -14.31 -1.89 -14.31
C GLN A 211 -15.33 -1.17 -15.20
N GLY A 212 -15.41 0.16 -15.18
CA GLY A 212 -16.40 0.94 -15.95
C GLY A 212 -17.82 0.89 -15.38
N THR A 213 -18.01 0.43 -14.15
CA THR A 213 -19.34 0.39 -13.50
C THR A 213 -19.79 1.80 -13.06
N ILE A 214 -18.83 2.64 -12.64
CA ILE A 214 -19.04 4.05 -12.32
C ILE A 214 -18.17 4.88 -13.28
N LYS A 215 -18.71 5.97 -13.84
CA LYS A 215 -18.00 6.83 -14.80
C LYS A 215 -16.98 7.77 -14.15
N ARG A 216 -17.21 8.20 -12.90
CA ARG A 216 -16.39 9.18 -12.18
C ARG A 216 -15.99 8.62 -10.82
N ASP A 217 -14.75 8.86 -10.39
CA ASP A 217 -14.28 8.46 -9.06
C ASP A 217 -14.92 9.37 -7.98
N PRO A 218 -15.68 8.84 -7.01
CA PRO A 218 -16.30 9.65 -5.97
C PRO A 218 -15.28 10.19 -4.96
N PHE A 219 -14.03 9.70 -4.96
CA PHE A 219 -12.94 10.13 -4.09
C PHE A 219 -11.97 11.13 -4.73
N VAL A 220 -12.34 11.78 -5.84
CA VAL A 220 -11.44 12.69 -6.58
C VAL A 220 -10.92 13.83 -5.72
N THR A 221 -11.81 14.51 -5.01
CA THR A 221 -11.48 15.64 -4.13
C THR A 221 -11.31 15.22 -2.67
N PHE A 222 -11.55 13.95 -2.36
CA PHE A 222 -11.46 13.45 -1.00
C PHE A 222 -10.00 13.31 -0.56
N ASN A 223 -9.61 14.14 0.40
CA ASN A 223 -8.34 14.06 1.10
C ASN A 223 -8.60 13.78 2.59
N PRO A 224 -8.35 12.56 3.09
CA PRO A 224 -8.57 12.26 4.49
C PRO A 224 -7.65 13.11 5.35
N GLU A 225 -8.18 13.72 6.40
CA GLU A 225 -7.37 14.32 7.45
C GLU A 225 -6.44 13.24 8.03
N GLN A 226 -5.14 13.45 7.89
CA GLN A 226 -4.15 12.58 8.53
C GLN A 226 -3.60 13.28 9.76
N PRO A 227 -3.66 12.66 10.94
CA PRO A 227 -3.05 13.24 12.13
C PRO A 227 -1.54 13.37 11.89
N ALA A 228 -0.95 14.43 12.43
CA ALA A 228 0.50 14.61 12.39
C ALA A 228 1.19 13.36 12.97
N LYS A 229 2.09 12.77 12.17
CA LYS A 229 2.86 11.59 12.60
C LYS A 229 3.81 12.03 13.71
N LYS A 230 3.53 11.62 14.94
CA LYS A 230 4.42 11.85 16.08
C LYS A 230 5.48 10.74 16.13
N CYS A 231 6.74 11.12 16.24
CA CYS A 231 7.80 10.19 16.60
C CYS A 231 7.62 9.75 18.05
N ARG A 232 7.59 8.44 18.29
CA ARG A 232 7.42 7.85 19.62
C ARG A 232 8.73 7.18 20.02
N HIS A 233 9.68 7.96 20.52
CA HIS A 233 10.89 7.44 21.17
C HIS A 233 10.79 7.69 22.67
N LEU A 234 11.52 6.91 23.46
CA LEU A 234 11.72 7.16 24.89
C LEU A 234 12.66 8.36 25.08
N LYS A 235 12.70 8.94 26.27
CA LYS A 235 13.79 9.87 26.64
C LYS A 235 15.10 9.10 26.82
N ALA A 236 16.24 9.78 26.67
CA ALA A 236 17.54 9.15 26.83
C ALA A 236 17.71 8.56 28.25
N GLU A 237 17.21 9.24 29.28
CA GLU A 237 17.29 8.76 30.66
C GLU A 237 16.43 7.51 30.89
N GLU A 238 15.31 7.36 30.17
CA GLU A 238 14.44 6.19 30.27
C GLU A 238 15.08 4.94 29.67
N ILE A 239 15.85 5.10 28.58
CA ILE A 239 16.65 4.00 28.00
C ILE A 239 17.72 3.56 29.00
N ASP A 240 18.42 4.51 29.62
CA ASP A 240 19.43 4.22 30.64
C ASP A 240 18.83 3.49 31.86
N LYS A 241 17.67 3.93 32.35
CA LYS A 241 16.92 3.23 33.40
C LYS A 241 16.59 1.79 33.02
N LEU A 242 16.09 1.55 31.79
CA LEU A 242 15.77 0.20 31.31
C LEU A 242 17.03 -0.70 31.24
N MET A 243 18.19 -0.14 30.90
CA MET A 243 19.43 -0.88 30.87
C MET A 243 19.95 -1.23 32.27
N LYS A 244 19.81 -0.31 33.24
CA LYS A 244 20.35 -0.45 34.60
C LYS A 244 19.42 -1.15 35.59
N VAL A 245 18.11 -1.21 35.33
CA VAL A 245 17.14 -1.81 36.26
C VAL A 245 17.45 -3.28 36.54
N HIS A 246 17.39 -3.65 37.82
CA HIS A 246 17.46 -5.04 38.26
C HIS A 246 16.10 -5.72 38.05
N ILE A 247 16.10 -6.91 37.47
CA ILE A 247 14.88 -7.65 37.14
C ILE A 247 15.08 -9.10 37.54
N ASP A 248 14.30 -9.59 38.50
CA ASP A 248 14.38 -10.98 38.99
C ASP A 248 13.81 -11.99 37.99
N ASP A 249 12.63 -11.70 37.41
CA ASP A 249 11.97 -12.61 36.46
C ASP A 249 12.77 -12.68 35.14
N LYS A 250 13.30 -13.88 34.86
CA LYS A 250 14.08 -14.19 33.65
C LYS A 250 13.37 -13.79 32.35
N ARG A 251 12.03 -13.94 32.26
CA ARG A 251 11.25 -13.65 31.05
C ARG A 251 11.10 -12.15 30.79
N ILE A 252 10.92 -11.38 31.87
CA ILE A 252 10.85 -9.92 31.79
C ILE A 252 12.23 -9.37 31.43
N ARG A 253 13.28 -9.89 32.07
CA ARG A 253 14.67 -9.56 31.77
C ARG A 253 15.01 -9.81 30.29
N TYR A 254 14.61 -10.97 29.78
CA TYR A 254 14.76 -11.33 28.37
C TYR A 254 14.05 -10.32 27.46
N THR A 255 12.83 -9.92 27.80
CA THR A 255 12.06 -8.95 27.00
C THR A 255 12.70 -7.56 26.99
N ARG A 256 13.22 -7.12 28.14
CA ARG A 256 14.02 -5.89 28.25
C ARG A 256 15.25 -5.97 27.35
N ASP A 257 16.00 -7.08 27.39
CA ASP A 257 17.20 -7.25 26.57
C ASP A 257 16.86 -7.26 25.07
N MET A 258 15.76 -7.89 24.64
CA MET A 258 15.31 -7.86 23.23
C MET A 258 14.90 -6.45 22.78
N PHE A 259 14.29 -5.67 23.68
CA PHE A 259 13.95 -4.28 23.42
C PHE A 259 15.21 -3.41 23.30
N VAL A 260 16.18 -3.56 24.22
CA VAL A 260 17.47 -2.87 24.18
C VAL A 260 18.24 -3.25 22.91
N PHE A 261 18.33 -4.53 22.58
CA PHE A 261 18.93 -4.99 21.33
C PHE A 261 18.32 -4.28 20.10
N SER A 262 16.99 -4.16 20.07
CA SER A 262 16.28 -3.46 19.01
C SER A 262 16.49 -1.94 19.03
N CYS A 263 16.76 -1.34 20.20
CA CYS A 263 17.13 0.08 20.31
C CYS A 263 18.48 0.37 19.67
N PHE A 264 19.42 -0.58 19.70
CA PHE A 264 20.76 -0.42 19.13
C PHE A 264 20.90 -0.95 17.70
N THR A 265 19.91 -1.67 17.18
CA THR A 265 19.94 -2.23 15.81
C THR A 265 18.82 -1.71 14.92
N GLY A 266 17.75 -1.13 15.47
CA GLY A 266 16.60 -0.66 14.71
C GLY A 266 15.70 -1.76 14.15
N LEU A 267 15.94 -3.02 14.50
CA LEU A 267 15.11 -4.15 14.07
C LEU A 267 13.69 -4.05 14.65
N VAL A 268 12.70 -4.39 13.83
CA VAL A 268 11.32 -4.58 14.33
C VAL A 268 11.14 -6.00 14.85
N HIS A 269 10.11 -6.22 15.67
CA HIS A 269 9.84 -7.52 16.31
C HIS A 269 9.85 -8.71 15.33
N VAL A 270 9.23 -8.57 14.15
CA VAL A 270 9.17 -9.65 13.16
C VAL A 270 10.55 -9.98 12.59
N ASP A 271 11.35 -8.95 12.31
CA ASP A 271 12.72 -9.13 11.80
C ASP A 271 13.61 -9.73 12.88
N LEU A 272 13.52 -9.26 14.13
CA LEU A 272 14.24 -9.85 15.28
C LEU A 272 13.87 -11.32 15.51
N LYS A 273 12.58 -11.65 15.44
CA LYS A 273 12.06 -13.02 15.63
C LYS A 273 12.52 -13.98 14.53
N ASN A 274 12.85 -13.46 13.35
CA ASN A 274 13.31 -14.24 12.20
C ASN A 274 14.80 -14.11 11.94
N LEU A 275 15.53 -13.39 12.79
CA LEU A 275 16.98 -13.23 12.68
C LEU A 275 17.68 -14.57 12.90
N LYS A 276 18.46 -14.99 11.91
CA LYS A 276 19.22 -16.25 11.90
C LYS A 276 20.71 -16.00 12.02
N GLU A 277 21.45 -17.03 12.40
CA GLU A 277 22.92 -16.96 12.50
C GLU A 277 23.57 -16.61 11.15
N GLU A 278 23.04 -17.12 10.03
CA GLU A 278 23.49 -16.77 8.67
C GLU A 278 23.37 -15.28 8.33
N ASN A 279 22.54 -14.53 9.07
CA ASN A 279 22.39 -13.09 8.87
C ASN A 279 23.48 -12.29 9.59
N LEU A 280 24.29 -12.93 10.43
CA LEU A 280 25.42 -12.33 11.13
C LEU A 280 26.68 -12.54 10.29
N ILE A 281 27.18 -11.46 9.69
CA ILE A 281 28.33 -11.49 8.78
C ILE A 281 29.50 -10.79 9.45
N THR A 282 30.65 -11.44 9.49
CA THR A 282 31.91 -10.84 9.90
C THR A 282 32.60 -10.27 8.67
N ALA A 283 32.86 -8.97 8.66
CA ALA A 283 33.63 -8.30 7.62
C ALA A 283 35.13 -8.58 7.78
N GLU A 284 35.92 -8.26 6.76
CA GLU A 284 37.37 -8.47 6.73
C GLU A 284 38.11 -7.74 7.86
N ASP A 285 37.58 -6.61 8.31
CA ASP A 285 38.09 -5.83 9.45
C ASP A 285 37.71 -6.41 10.83
N GLY A 286 37.05 -7.58 10.86
CA GLY A 286 36.57 -8.22 12.08
C GLY A 286 35.29 -7.61 12.66
N SER A 287 34.69 -6.61 12.01
CA SER A 287 33.42 -6.04 12.44
C SER A 287 32.24 -6.96 12.11
N LEU A 288 31.30 -7.12 13.05
CA LEU A 288 30.08 -7.89 12.82
C LEU A 288 28.97 -7.00 12.27
N TRP A 289 28.18 -7.55 11.36
CA TRP A 289 27.06 -6.91 10.71
C TRP A 289 25.83 -7.82 10.72
N ILE A 290 24.65 -7.21 10.89
CA ILE A 290 23.36 -7.84 10.60
C ILE A 290 23.00 -7.47 9.16
N LYS A 291 22.84 -8.48 8.32
CA LYS A 291 22.37 -8.34 6.95
C LYS A 291 21.05 -9.09 6.77
N ILE A 292 19.96 -8.35 6.62
CA ILE A 292 18.62 -8.92 6.43
C ILE A 292 17.84 -8.21 5.31
N ASN A 293 16.88 -8.92 4.74
CA ASN A 293 15.83 -8.29 3.93
C ASN A 293 14.61 -8.04 4.82
N ARG A 294 14.22 -6.77 4.95
CA ARG A 294 13.14 -6.36 5.84
C ARG A 294 11.82 -7.02 5.44
N HIS A 295 11.16 -7.69 6.38
CA HIS A 295 9.95 -8.47 6.07
C HIS A 295 8.81 -7.65 5.44
N LYS A 296 8.68 -6.35 5.80
CA LYS A 296 7.59 -5.50 5.29
C LYS A 296 7.82 -4.99 3.87
N THR A 297 9.06 -4.66 3.51
CA THR A 297 9.39 -3.90 2.30
C THR A 297 10.26 -4.68 1.33
N GLY A 298 10.87 -5.79 1.76
CA GLY A 298 11.85 -6.55 0.98
C GLY A 298 13.18 -5.81 0.77
N THR A 299 13.34 -4.62 1.34
CA THR A 299 14.56 -3.81 1.22
C THR A 299 15.67 -4.38 2.09
N GLU A 300 16.88 -4.43 1.54
CA GLU A 300 18.08 -4.80 2.28
C GLU A 300 18.35 -3.81 3.43
N SER A 301 18.73 -4.36 4.58
CA SER A 301 19.00 -3.66 5.83
C SER A 301 20.34 -4.18 6.35
N ASN A 302 21.37 -3.34 6.27
CA ASN A 302 22.72 -3.66 6.71
C ASN A 302 23.05 -2.81 7.94
N ILE A 303 23.25 -3.45 9.10
CA ILE A 303 23.40 -2.78 10.39
C ILE A 303 24.68 -3.28 11.05
N ARG A 304 25.62 -2.38 11.36
CA ARG A 304 26.82 -2.74 12.11
C ARG A 304 26.46 -3.06 13.57
N LEU A 305 26.95 -4.18 14.08
CA LEU A 305 26.72 -4.60 15.47
C LEU A 305 27.65 -3.85 16.43
N LEU A 306 27.06 -3.00 17.27
CA LEU A 306 27.72 -2.34 18.38
C LEU A 306 27.88 -3.29 19.59
N ASP A 307 28.65 -2.87 20.59
CA ASP A 307 29.05 -3.73 21.72
C ASP A 307 27.87 -4.27 22.53
N ILE A 308 26.85 -3.44 22.81
CA ILE A 308 25.68 -3.86 23.59
C ILE A 308 24.89 -4.99 22.89
N PRO A 309 24.49 -4.85 21.60
CA PRO A 309 23.94 -5.96 20.83
C PRO A 309 24.80 -7.23 20.85
N ARG A 310 26.13 -7.10 20.72
CA ARG A 310 27.06 -8.25 20.74
C ARG A 310 27.01 -8.99 22.07
N GLN A 311 27.04 -8.25 23.19
CA GLN A 311 26.93 -8.83 24.53
C GLN A 311 25.60 -9.56 24.74
N ILE A 312 24.49 -9.01 24.22
CA ILE A 312 23.16 -9.66 24.32
C ILE A 312 23.11 -10.94 23.48
N ILE A 313 23.69 -10.94 22.27
CA ILE A 313 23.79 -12.15 21.43
C ILE A 313 24.54 -13.26 22.16
N GLU A 314 25.69 -12.94 22.78
CA GLU A 314 26.52 -13.93 23.47
C GLU A 314 25.83 -14.42 24.75
N LYS A 315 25.23 -13.52 25.54
CA LYS A 315 24.48 -13.83 26.76
C LYS A 315 23.40 -14.90 26.54
N TYR A 316 22.72 -14.89 25.40
CA TYR A 316 21.61 -15.81 25.09
C TYR A 316 21.96 -16.93 24.11
N LYS A 317 23.24 -17.06 23.71
CA LYS A 317 23.69 -18.05 22.74
C LYS A 317 23.37 -19.49 23.13
N HIS A 318 23.59 -19.84 24.40
CA HIS A 318 23.34 -21.17 24.94
C HIS A 318 21.84 -21.51 25.11
N GLU A 319 20.95 -20.52 25.02
CA GLU A 319 19.50 -20.75 25.16
C GLU A 319 18.81 -20.99 23.80
N ARG A 320 19.53 -20.88 22.67
CA ARG A 320 18.96 -21.03 21.32
C ARG A 320 18.38 -22.43 21.10
N LYS A 321 17.24 -22.50 20.41
CA LYS A 321 16.55 -23.76 20.11
C LYS A 321 16.74 -24.25 18.66
N ASN A 322 17.21 -23.37 17.78
CA ASN A 322 17.34 -23.61 16.33
C ASN A 322 18.35 -22.61 15.75
N ASP A 323 18.36 -22.47 14.42
CA ASP A 323 19.20 -21.55 13.64
C ASP A 323 18.94 -20.05 13.90
N LYS A 324 17.95 -19.72 14.75
CA LYS A 324 17.62 -18.34 15.11
C LYS A 324 18.53 -17.83 16.21
N VAL A 325 18.91 -16.56 16.09
CA VAL A 325 19.73 -15.87 17.08
C VAL A 325 19.02 -15.75 18.43
N PHE A 326 17.68 -15.61 18.41
CA PHE A 326 16.85 -15.39 19.61
C PHE A 326 15.53 -16.17 19.58
N ASN A 327 15.11 -16.67 20.74
CA ASN A 327 13.78 -17.26 20.98
C ASN A 327 12.75 -16.19 21.36
N VAL A 328 12.45 -15.27 20.43
CA VAL A 328 11.57 -14.12 20.71
C VAL A 328 10.12 -14.53 21.00
N CYS A 329 9.56 -14.05 22.10
CA CYS A 329 8.17 -14.32 22.50
C CYS A 329 7.14 -13.53 21.65
N THR A 330 5.86 -13.88 21.82
CA THR A 330 4.75 -13.23 21.10
C THR A 330 4.56 -11.78 21.53
N MET A 331 3.99 -10.95 20.64
CA MET A 331 3.76 -9.53 20.95
C MET A 331 2.85 -9.33 22.17
N SER A 332 1.88 -10.22 22.39
CA SER A 332 1.00 -10.19 23.56
C SER A 332 1.78 -10.39 24.87
N ASN A 333 2.72 -11.35 24.89
CA ASN A 333 3.57 -11.58 26.06
C ASN A 333 4.51 -10.40 26.31
N ILE A 334 5.10 -9.87 25.24
CA ILE A 334 5.93 -8.66 25.30
C ILE A 334 5.14 -7.49 25.90
N GLY A 335 3.89 -7.27 25.46
CA GLY A 335 3.02 -6.22 26.00
C GLY A 335 2.78 -6.39 27.50
N ASN A 336 2.52 -7.62 27.97
CA ASN A 336 2.37 -7.89 29.40
C ASN A 336 3.67 -7.63 30.20
N HIS A 337 4.83 -7.96 29.63
CA HIS A 337 6.12 -7.67 30.27
C HIS A 337 6.44 -6.17 30.27
N PHE A 338 6.10 -5.43 29.21
CA PHE A 338 6.27 -3.98 29.18
C PHE A 338 5.46 -3.27 30.25
N ARG A 339 4.21 -3.69 30.53
CA ARG A 339 3.45 -3.13 31.67
C ARG A 339 4.13 -3.29 33.02
N LYS A 340 4.93 -4.35 33.20
CA LYS A 340 5.72 -4.54 34.42
C LYS A 340 6.97 -3.65 34.41
N LEU A 341 7.67 -3.57 33.28
CA LEU A 341 8.84 -2.70 33.11
C LEU A 341 8.52 -1.21 33.26
N GLU A 342 7.39 -0.77 32.68
CA GLU A 342 6.82 0.58 32.83
C GLU A 342 6.71 0.96 34.31
N LYS A 343 6.09 0.08 35.12
CA LYS A 343 5.96 0.26 36.58
C LYS A 343 7.30 0.28 37.31
N MET A 344 8.22 -0.64 36.97
CA MET A 344 9.53 -0.73 37.64
C MET A 344 10.43 0.47 37.35
N CYS A 345 10.34 1.07 36.15
CA CYS A 345 11.21 2.16 35.73
C CYS A 345 10.56 3.56 35.85
N GLY A 346 9.26 3.61 36.16
CA GLY A 346 8.48 4.86 36.16
C GLY A 346 8.36 5.46 34.76
N ILE A 347 8.16 4.62 33.75
CA ILE A 347 8.00 5.04 32.34
C ILE A 347 6.51 4.97 32.00
N GLU A 348 5.99 6.01 31.34
CA GLU A 348 4.55 6.12 31.04
C GLU A 348 4.06 4.99 30.12
N HIS A 349 4.73 4.80 28.98
CA HIS A 349 4.32 3.78 28.01
C HIS A 349 5.47 3.32 27.10
N ILE A 350 5.57 2.01 26.90
CA ILE A 350 6.55 1.34 26.05
C ILE A 350 5.82 0.44 25.04
N THR A 351 6.16 0.60 23.76
CA THR A 351 5.81 -0.37 22.72
C THR A 351 7.07 -0.83 22.00
N PHE A 352 7.06 -2.05 21.46
CA PHE A 352 8.26 -2.62 20.85
C PHE A 352 8.76 -1.78 19.67
N HIS A 353 7.85 -1.13 18.93
CA HIS A 353 8.23 -0.28 17.80
C HIS A 353 9.01 0.97 18.23
N MET A 354 8.84 1.45 19.47
CA MET A 354 9.61 2.58 20.00
C MET A 354 11.11 2.29 20.02
N ALA A 355 11.53 1.02 20.10
CA ALA A 355 12.93 0.64 20.01
C ALA A 355 13.56 1.12 18.69
N ARG A 356 12.82 0.98 17.59
CA ARG A 356 13.27 1.46 16.28
C ARG A 356 13.31 2.98 16.19
N HIS A 357 12.37 3.68 16.84
CA HIS A 357 12.41 5.14 16.95
C HIS A 357 13.62 5.60 17.78
N ASN A 358 13.94 4.89 18.87
CA ASN A 358 15.13 5.14 19.68
C ASN A 358 16.42 4.95 18.87
N PHE A 359 16.50 3.89 18.04
CA PHE A 359 17.64 3.67 17.15
C PHE A 359 17.83 4.85 16.18
N GLY A 360 16.76 5.24 15.49
CA GLY A 360 16.79 6.35 14.53
C GLY A 360 17.11 7.69 15.20
N THR A 361 16.62 7.92 16.41
CA THR A 361 16.78 9.22 17.09
C THR A 361 18.07 9.29 17.91
N HIS A 362 18.18 8.48 18.97
CA HIS A 362 19.19 8.62 20.03
C HIS A 362 20.51 7.89 19.74
N ILE A 363 20.43 6.75 19.06
CA ILE A 363 21.63 5.93 18.79
C ILE A 363 22.35 6.38 17.52
N THR A 364 21.62 6.98 16.57
CA THR A 364 22.19 7.34 15.25
C THR A 364 22.15 8.85 14.97
N LEU A 365 20.98 9.44 14.71
CA LEU A 365 20.90 10.85 14.28
C LEU A 365 21.48 11.82 15.31
N SER A 366 21.19 11.65 16.61
CA SER A 366 21.75 12.50 17.66
C SER A 366 23.25 12.30 17.88
N GLN A 367 23.82 11.19 17.37
CA GLN A 367 25.25 10.91 17.37
C GLN A 367 25.93 11.32 16.05
N GLY A 368 25.19 12.02 15.18
CA GLY A 368 25.70 12.59 13.93
C GLY A 368 25.79 11.65 12.74
N VAL A 369 25.13 10.49 12.79
CA VAL A 369 25.00 9.64 11.59
C VAL A 369 24.09 10.34 10.57
N PRO A 370 24.51 10.48 9.29
CA PRO A 370 23.68 11.10 8.25
C PRO A 370 22.33 10.39 8.04
N ILE A 371 21.29 11.17 7.76
CA ILE A 371 19.91 10.67 7.64
C ILE A 371 19.74 9.65 6.52
N GLU A 372 20.48 9.77 5.42
CA GLU A 372 20.51 8.84 4.31
C GLU A 372 21.03 7.47 4.76
N THR A 373 22.11 7.47 5.55
CA THR A 373 22.71 6.28 6.14
C THR A 373 21.73 5.60 7.09
N VAL A 374 21.10 6.37 7.98
CA VAL A 374 20.07 5.85 8.90
C VAL A 374 18.89 5.27 8.13
N SER A 375 18.41 5.96 7.09
CA SER A 375 17.32 5.49 6.24
C SER A 375 17.63 4.15 5.58
N ARG A 376 18.88 3.97 5.11
CA ARG A 376 19.35 2.72 4.51
C ARG A 376 19.49 1.61 5.56
N MET A 377 20.13 1.88 6.71
CA MET A 377 20.29 0.91 7.80
C MET A 377 18.94 0.41 8.33
N MET A 378 17.92 1.27 8.31
CA MET A 378 16.57 0.92 8.74
C MET A 378 15.77 0.19 7.66
N GLY A 379 16.16 0.21 6.37
CA GLY A 379 15.36 -0.36 5.29
C GLY A 379 14.08 0.43 5.02
N HIS A 380 14.18 1.76 4.96
CA HIS A 380 13.09 2.65 4.54
C HIS A 380 13.10 2.85 3.02
N SER A 381 11.94 2.63 2.37
CA SER A 381 11.78 2.88 0.94
C SER A 381 11.73 4.37 0.57
N SER A 382 11.47 5.24 1.56
CA SER A 382 11.44 6.70 1.39
C SER A 382 12.05 7.39 2.60
N ILE A 383 12.94 8.35 2.33
CA ILE A 383 13.64 9.14 3.35
C ILE A 383 12.69 9.97 4.23
N THR A 384 11.52 10.32 3.71
CA THR A 384 10.45 11.02 4.44
C THR A 384 10.04 10.28 5.73
N THR A 385 10.18 8.95 5.76
CA THR A 385 9.91 8.17 6.97
C THR A 385 10.95 8.43 8.05
N THR A 386 12.21 8.61 7.65
CA THR A 386 13.35 8.86 8.53
C THR A 386 13.36 10.31 9.04
N GLN A 387 12.79 11.25 8.27
CA GLN A 387 12.60 12.64 8.71
C GLN A 387 11.77 12.76 9.99
N LEU A 388 10.91 11.79 10.29
CA LEU A 388 10.17 11.77 11.56
C LEU A 388 11.08 11.75 12.79
N TYR A 389 12.30 11.22 12.67
CA TYR A 389 13.27 11.15 13.77
C TYR A 389 14.16 12.40 13.85
N ALA A 390 14.25 13.17 12.76
CA ALA A 390 15.18 14.28 12.66
C ALA A 390 14.56 15.52 13.31
N GLN A 391 14.94 15.79 14.56
CA GLN A 391 14.81 17.13 15.11
C GLN A 391 16.11 17.88 14.82
N ILE A 392 16.06 18.82 13.88
CA ILE A 392 17.18 19.72 13.62
C ILE A 392 17.22 20.72 14.78
N THR A 393 18.09 20.46 15.76
CA THR A 393 18.34 21.41 16.85
C THR A 393 19.46 22.36 16.43
N SER A 394 19.44 23.60 16.95
CA SER A 394 20.53 24.56 16.73
C SER A 394 21.89 23.99 17.13
N LYS A 395 21.93 23.21 18.22
CA LYS A 395 23.13 22.49 18.67
C LYS A 395 23.65 21.52 17.62
N LYS A 396 22.77 20.76 16.97
CA LYS A 396 23.17 19.81 15.93
C LYS A 396 23.76 20.54 14.71
N VAL A 397 23.15 21.65 14.31
CA VAL A 397 23.67 22.50 13.23
C VAL A 397 25.08 23.02 13.59
N ASP A 398 25.28 23.52 14.82
CA ASP A 398 26.58 23.99 15.28
C ASP A 398 27.65 22.88 15.26
N GLU A 399 27.33 21.68 15.75
CA GLU A 399 28.23 20.52 15.71
C GLU A 399 28.60 20.12 14.28
N ASP A 400 27.61 20.04 13.37
CA ASP A 400 27.83 19.70 11.97
C ASP A 400 28.67 20.78 11.26
N MET A 401 28.42 22.05 11.56
CA MET A 401 29.20 23.17 11.02
C MET A 401 30.61 23.23 11.57
N LYS A 402 30.84 22.84 12.83
CA LYS A 402 32.19 22.67 13.41
C LYS A 402 32.97 21.59 12.67
N CYS A 403 32.38 20.39 12.50
CA CYS A 403 33.02 19.33 11.74
C CYS A 403 33.29 19.72 10.27
N LEU A 404 32.40 20.50 9.66
CA LEU A 404 32.62 21.05 8.32
C LEU A 404 33.78 22.05 8.33
N SER A 405 33.78 23.00 9.27
CA SER A 405 34.83 24.00 9.46
C SER A 405 36.20 23.33 9.54
N ASP A 406 36.36 22.32 10.39
CA ASP A 406 37.62 21.58 10.53
C ASP A 406 38.05 20.90 9.22
N ARG A 407 37.09 20.39 8.44
CA ARG A 407 37.36 19.71 7.16
C ARG A 407 37.74 20.67 6.03
N ILE A 408 37.25 21.91 6.06
CA ILE A 408 37.51 22.92 5.01
C ILE A 408 38.64 23.90 5.40
N THR A 409 39.08 23.86 6.65
CA THR A 409 40.23 24.63 7.15
C THR A 409 41.42 24.48 6.20
N GLY A 410 41.89 25.59 5.64
CA GLY A 410 43.03 25.64 4.72
C GLY A 410 42.80 25.09 3.31
N LYS A 411 41.57 24.67 2.93
CA LYS A 411 41.27 24.18 1.56
C LYS A 411 40.93 25.28 0.56
N TYR A 412 40.45 26.41 1.07
CA TYR A 412 40.04 27.55 0.27
C TYR A 412 40.81 28.76 0.77
N SER A 413 41.28 29.60 -0.16
CA SER A 413 41.84 30.91 0.11
C SER A 413 41.15 31.93 -0.80
N MET A 414 40.90 33.12 -0.27
CA MET A 414 40.37 34.23 -1.04
C MET A 414 41.53 35.17 -1.38
N PHE A 415 41.49 35.75 -2.58
CA PHE A 415 42.45 36.78 -2.98
C PHE A 415 42.19 38.04 -2.16
N GLU A 416 43.22 38.56 -1.47
CA GLU A 416 43.16 39.85 -0.79
C GLU A 416 43.65 40.95 -1.73
N ASP A 417 42.78 41.91 -2.02
CA ASP A 417 43.15 43.13 -2.74
C ASP A 417 43.75 44.12 -1.74
N GLU A 418 45.03 44.49 -1.94
CA GLU A 418 45.75 45.44 -1.09
C GLU A 418 45.05 46.81 -1.00
N LEU A 419 44.22 47.17 -1.99
CA LEU A 419 43.47 48.45 -2.02
C LEU A 419 42.13 48.38 -1.30
N MET A 420 41.58 47.18 -1.06
CA MET A 420 40.34 46.96 -0.30
C MET A 420 40.44 45.70 0.57
N PRO A 421 41.21 45.76 1.68
CA PRO A 421 41.36 44.62 2.57
C PRO A 421 40.02 44.26 3.23
N VAL A 422 39.72 42.96 3.29
CA VAL A 422 38.54 42.46 4.00
C VAL A 422 38.81 42.60 5.49
N GLY A 423 38.36 43.69 6.11
CA GLY A 423 38.62 44.06 7.52
C GLY A 423 37.98 43.15 8.58
N ILE A 424 37.77 41.87 8.29
CA ILE A 424 37.32 40.86 9.25
C ILE A 424 38.57 40.07 9.64
N SER A 425 38.94 40.09 10.92
CA SER A 425 39.89 39.11 11.45
C SER A 425 39.32 37.73 11.18
N LEU A 426 39.89 37.03 10.18
CA LEU A 426 39.44 35.71 9.77
C LEU A 426 39.34 34.84 11.02
N ASN A 427 38.20 34.16 11.17
CA ASN A 427 38.02 33.15 12.20
C ASN A 427 39.24 32.22 12.15
N GLN A 428 39.80 31.81 13.30
CA GLN A 428 41.16 31.21 13.50
C GLN A 428 41.55 30.01 12.58
N ASN A 429 40.68 29.62 11.66
CA ASN A 429 40.71 28.47 10.77
C ASN A 429 40.95 28.82 9.28
N PHE A 430 41.25 30.07 8.93
CA PHE A 430 41.63 30.47 7.57
C PHE A 430 43.06 31.00 7.53
N LYS A 431 43.91 30.41 6.67
CA LYS A 431 45.28 30.92 6.44
C LYS A 431 45.28 31.82 5.20
N LEU A 432 45.94 32.97 5.34
CA LEU A 432 46.26 33.89 4.25
C LEU A 432 47.34 33.30 3.35
N ASN A 433 47.32 33.67 2.08
CA ASN A 433 48.24 33.16 1.07
C ASN A 433 49.45 34.11 0.97
N ASP A 434 50.64 33.70 1.42
CA ASP A 434 51.83 34.57 1.54
C ASP A 434 52.52 34.94 0.20
N ASN A 435 51.95 34.57 -0.95
CA ASN A 435 52.58 34.83 -2.24
C ASN A 435 52.21 36.22 -2.80
N THR A 436 52.81 37.26 -2.22
CA THR A 436 52.86 38.60 -2.81
C THR A 436 54.11 38.73 -3.69
N VAL A 437 53.94 38.59 -5.01
CA VAL A 437 54.84 39.23 -5.97
C VAL A 437 54.05 40.36 -6.61
N ASN A 438 54.32 41.58 -6.14
CA ASN A 438 53.79 42.81 -6.69
C ASN A 438 54.35 43.01 -8.12
N PRO A 439 53.52 42.98 -9.18
CA PRO A 439 54.00 43.08 -10.57
C PRO A 439 54.35 44.51 -11.01
N TYR A 440 54.33 45.51 -10.12
CA TYR A 440 54.58 46.93 -10.47
C TYR A 440 55.96 47.48 -10.06
N LYS A 441 56.91 46.65 -9.61
CA LYS A 441 58.32 47.09 -9.51
C LYS A 441 58.96 47.15 -10.90
N LYS A 442 58.86 48.31 -11.55
CA LYS A 442 59.65 48.66 -12.74
C LYS A 442 61.15 48.56 -12.41
N GLU A 443 61.86 47.75 -13.20
CA GLU A 443 63.31 47.79 -13.32
C GLU A 443 63.73 49.14 -13.93
N ASP A 444 64.58 49.88 -13.22
CA ASP A 444 65.29 51.02 -13.79
C ASP A 444 66.78 50.72 -13.80
N HIS A 445 67.24 50.12 -14.90
CA HIS A 445 68.64 49.90 -15.19
C HIS A 445 69.15 51.00 -16.13
N GLY A 446 69.98 51.89 -15.59
CA GLY A 446 71.23 52.21 -16.29
C GLY A 446 71.64 53.68 -16.41
N LYS A 447 72.78 53.96 -15.75
CA LYS A 447 73.96 54.70 -16.25
C LYS A 447 73.90 56.24 -16.31
N ARG A 448 74.65 56.87 -15.41
CA ARG A 448 76.03 57.43 -15.62
C ARG A 448 76.40 58.35 -14.45
N LYS A 449 77.45 58.00 -13.71
CA LYS A 449 78.81 58.59 -13.76
C LYS A 449 78.91 60.08 -13.39
N ASN A 450 79.78 60.31 -12.41
CA ASN A 450 80.68 61.45 -12.23
C ASN A 450 80.09 62.77 -11.73
N SER A 451 80.44 63.16 -10.50
CA SER A 451 81.67 63.90 -10.20
C SER A 451 81.51 64.82 -8.98
N ASN A 452 82.48 64.70 -8.06
CA ASN A 452 83.12 65.75 -7.29
C ASN A 452 82.31 66.82 -6.51
N ARG A 453 82.66 66.85 -5.20
CA ARG A 453 83.08 68.02 -4.39
C ARG A 453 82.11 69.21 -4.33
N LYS A 454 81.64 69.58 -3.15
CA LYS A 454 82.44 70.09 -2.03
C LYS A 454 81.66 69.96 -0.73
#